data_AF-A0A7J9QSI3-F1
#
_entry.id   AF-A0A7J9QSI3-F1
#
_cell.length_a   1.000
_cell.length_b   1.000
_cell.length_c   1.000
_cell.angle_alpha   90.00
_cell.angle_beta   90.00
_cell.angle_gamma   90.00
#
_symmetry.space_group_name_H-M   'P 1'
#
loop_
_entity.id
_entity.type
_entity.pdbx_description
1 polymer ?
#
loop_
_entity_poly.entity_id
_entity_poly.type
_entity_poly.pdbx_seq_one_letter_code
_entity_poly.pdbx_strand_id
1 'polypeptide(L)'
;MLQKTQSIEKQQSLQQWREKEIAADYITQEAAIIGSETHKLIEDYLHGKEALETPRLLSEAHFNNLLPLVNKIDDIHGIELRLYSDKMKLAGTSDCIAKYDGVVSIIDYKTKRSNQKEEWLTDHFIQATSYGEMFRELTGIKIEQIVILVSSEKNTRMEFVKNPNDYLDALDTRVSQYYSS
;
A
#
# COMPACT_ATOMS: atom_id res chain seq x y z
N MET A 1 -11.05 -4.36 7.16
CA MET A 1 -12.06 -3.29 7.13
C MET A 1 -12.43 -2.93 5.69
N LEU A 2 -11.54 -2.33 4.88
CA LEU A 2 -11.88 -1.83 3.54
C LEU A 2 -12.50 -2.85 2.58
N GLN A 3 -12.01 -4.09 2.54
CA GLN A 3 -12.58 -5.15 1.69
C GLN A 3 -14.05 -5.45 2.02
N LYS A 4 -14.39 -5.45 3.31
CA LYS A 4 -15.74 -5.75 3.81
C LYS A 4 -16.72 -4.59 3.60
N THR A 5 -16.20 -3.37 3.40
CA THR A 5 -17.03 -2.17 3.15
C THR A 5 -16.95 -1.69 1.70
N GLN A 6 -16.39 -2.50 0.77
CA GLN A 6 -16.37 -2.16 -0.65
C GLN A 6 -17.78 -1.98 -1.22
N SER A 7 -17.91 -1.10 -2.22
CA SER A 7 -19.18 -0.91 -2.92
C SER A 7 -19.63 -2.19 -3.64
N ILE A 8 -20.94 -2.38 -3.72
CA ILE A 8 -21.56 -3.53 -4.42
C ILE A 8 -21.10 -3.58 -5.88
N GLU A 9 -21.01 -2.43 -6.55
CA GLU A 9 -20.54 -2.33 -7.94
C GLU A 9 -19.10 -2.85 -8.10
N LYS A 10 -18.21 -2.52 -7.15
CA LYS A 10 -16.83 -2.99 -7.15
C LYS A 10 -16.75 -4.51 -6.91
N GLN A 11 -17.58 -5.03 -6.01
CA GLN A 11 -17.67 -6.47 -5.77
C GLN A 11 -18.19 -7.22 -7.00
N GLN A 12 -19.26 -6.72 -7.62
CA GLN A 12 -19.85 -7.31 -8.83
C GLN A 12 -18.89 -7.25 -10.02
N SER A 13 -18.20 -6.14 -10.25
CA SER A 13 -17.22 -6.03 -11.35
C SER A 13 -16.04 -6.98 -11.17
N LEU A 14 -15.53 -7.16 -9.94
CA LEU A 14 -14.51 -8.15 -9.65
C LEU A 14 -15.00 -9.58 -9.87
N GLN A 15 -16.23 -9.89 -9.45
CA GLN A 15 -16.83 -11.20 -9.66
C GLN A 15 -17.02 -11.51 -11.15
N GLN A 16 -17.58 -10.56 -11.91
CA GLN A 16 -17.76 -10.71 -13.36
C GLN A 16 -16.43 -10.88 -14.10
N TRP A 17 -15.37 -10.20 -13.66
CA TRP A 17 -14.03 -10.39 -14.23
C TRP A 17 -13.52 -11.81 -13.96
N ARG A 18 -13.66 -12.31 -12.71
CA ARG A 18 -13.26 -13.68 -12.35
C ARG A 18 -14.03 -14.75 -13.13
N GLU A 19 -15.32 -14.55 -13.37
CA GLU A 19 -16.16 -15.49 -14.13
C GLU A 19 -15.80 -15.51 -15.62
N LYS A 20 -15.29 -14.41 -16.17
CA LYS A 20 -14.92 -14.29 -17.59
C LYS A 20 -13.49 -14.73 -17.90
N GLU A 21 -12.57 -14.53 -16.95
CA GLU A 21 -11.15 -14.80 -17.16
C GLU A 21 -10.79 -16.22 -16.68
N ILE A 22 -10.51 -17.12 -17.63
CA ILE A 22 -10.20 -18.53 -17.35
C ILE A 22 -8.98 -18.64 -16.41
N ALA A 23 -8.02 -17.74 -16.55
CA ALA A 23 -6.81 -17.72 -15.74
C ALA A 23 -6.91 -16.80 -14.50
N ALA A 24 -8.11 -16.41 -14.05
CA ALA A 24 -8.29 -15.40 -13.00
C ALA A 24 -7.56 -15.75 -11.69
N ASP A 25 -7.64 -17.01 -11.25
CA ASP A 25 -7.00 -17.49 -10.04
C ASP A 25 -5.47 -17.47 -10.17
N TYR A 26 -4.95 -17.96 -11.30
CA TYR A 26 -3.53 -17.91 -11.61
C TYR A 26 -2.99 -16.48 -11.65
N ILE A 27 -3.70 -15.57 -12.33
CA ILE A 27 -3.34 -14.14 -12.41
C ILE A 27 -3.33 -13.51 -11.01
N THR A 28 -4.33 -13.84 -10.18
CA THR A 28 -4.41 -13.31 -8.81
C THR A 28 -3.25 -13.82 -7.96
N GLN A 29 -2.93 -15.12 -8.07
CA GLN A 29 -1.83 -15.73 -7.35
C GLN A 29 -0.48 -15.15 -7.79
N GLU A 30 -0.21 -15.07 -9.10
CA GLU A 30 1.03 -14.48 -9.62
C GLU A 30 1.20 -13.03 -9.18
N ALA A 31 0.14 -12.22 -9.27
CA ALA A 31 0.19 -10.83 -8.82
C ALA A 31 0.51 -10.71 -7.33
N ALA A 32 -0.04 -11.60 -6.49
CA ALA A 32 0.25 -11.63 -5.06
C ALA A 32 1.72 -11.95 -4.80
N ILE A 33 2.28 -12.97 -5.47
CA ILE A 33 3.67 -13.35 -5.21
C ILE A 33 4.66 -12.31 -5.76
N ILE A 34 4.42 -11.76 -6.95
CA ILE A 34 5.22 -10.66 -7.50
C ILE A 34 5.22 -9.46 -6.54
N GLY A 35 4.05 -9.11 -6.00
CA GLY A 35 3.92 -8.06 -5.00
C GLY A 35 4.76 -8.32 -3.75
N SER A 36 4.62 -9.52 -3.15
CA SER A 36 5.36 -9.91 -1.96
C SER A 36 6.88 -9.97 -2.18
N GLU A 37 7.35 -10.53 -3.30
CA GLU A 37 8.78 -10.53 -3.65
C GLU A 37 9.31 -9.10 -3.86
N THR A 38 8.53 -8.24 -4.51
CA THR A 38 8.92 -6.83 -4.73
C THR A 38 9.04 -6.08 -3.40
N HIS A 39 8.06 -6.24 -2.49
CA HIS A 39 8.12 -5.68 -1.15
C HIS A 39 9.37 -6.17 -0.43
N LYS A 40 9.63 -7.47 -0.46
CA LYS A 40 10.80 -8.05 0.19
C LYS A 40 12.13 -7.47 -0.31
N LEU A 41 12.26 -7.27 -1.62
CA LEU A 41 13.44 -6.62 -2.22
C LEU A 41 13.61 -5.17 -1.72
N ILE A 42 12.51 -4.42 -1.62
CA ILE A 42 12.54 -3.05 -1.08
C ILE A 42 12.94 -3.06 0.40
N GLU A 43 12.39 -3.96 1.21
CA GLU A 43 12.75 -4.10 2.62
C GLU A 43 14.24 -4.42 2.79
N ASP A 44 14.76 -5.38 2.04
CA ASP A 44 16.16 -5.79 2.12
C ASP A 44 17.08 -4.64 1.69
N TYR A 45 16.71 -3.92 0.62
CA TYR A 45 17.41 -2.71 0.16
C TYR A 45 17.45 -1.62 1.25
N LEU A 46 16.31 -1.29 1.86
CA LEU A 46 16.22 -0.26 2.91
C LEU A 46 16.98 -0.66 4.18
N HIS A 47 17.12 -1.96 4.46
CA HIS A 47 17.96 -2.47 5.55
C HIS A 47 19.45 -2.56 5.19
N GLY A 48 19.85 -2.26 3.95
CA GLY A 48 21.23 -2.44 3.47
C GLY A 48 21.66 -3.91 3.41
N LYS A 49 20.71 -4.83 3.25
CA LYS A 49 20.95 -6.28 3.11
C LYS A 49 21.07 -6.65 1.64
N GLU A 50 21.92 -7.63 1.35
CA GLU A 50 21.91 -8.29 0.05
C GLU A 50 20.68 -9.20 -0.04
N ALA A 51 20.08 -9.29 -1.23
CA ALA A 51 18.97 -10.19 -1.48
C ALA A 51 19.46 -11.64 -1.30
N LEU A 52 18.82 -12.37 -0.38
CA LEU A 52 19.21 -13.76 -0.04
C LEU A 52 18.76 -14.78 -1.09
N GLU A 53 17.83 -14.40 -1.96
CA GLU A 53 17.24 -15.26 -2.98
C GLU A 53 17.20 -14.55 -4.33
N THR A 54 17.29 -15.31 -5.42
CA THR A 54 17.12 -14.78 -6.77
C THR A 54 15.63 -14.53 -7.03
N PRO A 55 15.17 -13.27 -7.09
CA PRO A 55 13.76 -12.97 -7.31
C PRO A 55 13.32 -13.37 -8.73
N ARG A 56 12.01 -13.43 -8.97
CA ARG A 56 11.52 -13.46 -10.35
C ARG A 56 11.95 -12.19 -11.09
N LEU A 57 12.21 -12.35 -12.39
CA LEU A 57 12.57 -11.24 -13.27
C LEU A 57 11.58 -10.06 -13.19
N LEU A 58 10.28 -10.35 -13.09
CA LEU A 58 9.26 -9.29 -13.01
C LEU A 58 9.27 -8.56 -11.65
N SER A 59 9.51 -9.30 -10.55
CA SER A 59 9.66 -8.72 -9.22
C SER A 59 10.89 -7.81 -9.15
N GLU A 60 12.02 -8.26 -9.73
CA GLU A 60 13.24 -7.46 -9.86
C GLU A 60 13.02 -6.22 -10.75
N ALA A 61 12.30 -6.37 -11.86
CA ALA A 61 11.96 -5.24 -12.73
C ALA A 61 11.10 -4.19 -12.00
N HIS A 62 10.11 -4.62 -11.22
CA HIS A 62 9.31 -3.72 -10.38
C HIS A 62 10.16 -3.00 -9.33
N PHE A 63 11.02 -3.73 -8.61
CA PHE A 63 11.94 -3.16 -7.64
C PHE A 63 12.86 -2.11 -8.28
N ASN A 64 13.56 -2.47 -9.35
CA ASN A 64 14.46 -1.57 -10.07
C ASN A 64 13.74 -0.33 -10.61
N ASN A 65 12.50 -0.51 -11.09
CA ASN A 65 11.70 0.61 -11.54
C ASN A 65 11.33 1.55 -10.38
N LEU A 66 10.98 1.03 -9.20
CA LEU A 66 10.66 1.82 -8.00
C LEU A 66 11.87 2.45 -7.32
N LEU A 67 13.07 1.90 -7.52
CA LEU A 67 14.29 2.30 -6.81
C LEU A 67 14.54 3.81 -6.78
N PRO A 68 14.35 4.59 -7.86
CA PRO A 68 14.52 6.05 -7.80
C PRO A 68 13.59 6.77 -6.83
N LEU A 69 12.40 6.24 -6.56
CA LEU A 69 11.47 6.78 -5.56
C LEU A 69 11.79 6.24 -4.16
N VAL A 70 12.16 4.96 -4.06
CA VAL A 70 12.63 4.36 -2.78
C VAL A 70 13.84 5.12 -2.24
N ASN A 71 14.72 5.64 -3.10
CA ASN A 71 15.89 6.44 -2.70
C ASN A 71 15.56 7.81 -2.08
N LYS A 72 14.30 8.24 -2.11
CA LYS A 72 13.83 9.43 -1.40
C LYS A 72 13.46 9.16 0.06
N ILE A 73 13.51 7.89 0.48
CA ILE A 73 13.20 7.45 1.84
C ILE A 73 14.42 7.64 2.73
N ASP A 74 14.22 8.30 3.86
CA ASP A 74 15.21 8.50 4.91
C ASP A 74 14.57 8.38 6.31
N ASP A 75 15.38 8.33 7.36
CA ASP A 75 14.93 8.34 8.77
C ASP A 75 13.78 7.35 9.06
N ILE A 76 14.05 6.06 8.85
CA ILE A 76 13.05 4.99 8.93
C ILE A 76 12.61 4.77 10.38
N HIS A 77 11.31 4.94 10.63
CA HIS A 77 10.67 4.60 11.90
C HIS A 77 10.35 3.09 12.00
N GLY A 78 9.97 2.46 10.88
CA GLY A 78 9.73 1.02 10.83
C GLY A 78 9.33 0.53 9.44
N ILE A 79 9.63 -0.74 9.17
CA ILE A 79 9.27 -1.47 7.95
C ILE A 79 8.46 -2.69 8.38
N GLU A 80 7.38 -3.01 7.66
CA GLU A 80 6.42 -4.07 8.04
C GLU A 80 5.92 -3.90 9.48
N LEU A 81 5.65 -2.65 9.86
CA LEU A 81 5.31 -2.31 11.24
C LEU A 81 3.86 -2.68 11.54
N ARG A 82 3.67 -3.51 12.57
CA ARG A 82 2.34 -3.86 13.08
C ARG A 82 1.78 -2.72 13.92
N LEU A 83 0.58 -2.28 13.58
CA LEU A 83 -0.10 -1.15 14.17
C LEU A 83 -1.50 -1.57 14.63
N TYR A 84 -1.99 -0.86 15.64
CA TYR A 84 -3.38 -0.97 16.09
C TYR A 84 -3.86 0.37 16.66
N SER A 85 -5.18 0.52 16.75
CA SER A 85 -5.84 1.65 17.39
C SER A 85 -6.94 1.12 18.29
N ASP A 86 -6.93 1.50 19.56
CA ASP A 86 -7.98 1.19 20.52
C ASP A 86 -9.24 2.01 20.19
N LYS A 87 -9.06 3.24 19.69
CA LYS A 87 -10.16 4.13 19.28
C LYS A 87 -10.94 3.56 18.10
N MET A 88 -10.23 3.21 17.01
CA MET A 88 -10.85 2.64 15.82
C MET A 88 -11.15 1.14 15.98
N LYS A 89 -10.57 0.47 16.98
CA LYS A 89 -10.59 -0.99 17.17
C LYS A 89 -10.09 -1.77 15.94
N LEU A 90 -9.12 -1.19 15.23
CA LEU A 90 -8.54 -1.75 14.03
C LEU A 90 -7.07 -2.10 14.26
N ALA A 91 -6.58 -3.06 13.48
CA ALA A 91 -5.16 -3.40 13.43
C ALA A 91 -4.76 -3.71 11.98
N GLY A 92 -3.46 -3.57 11.69
CA GLY A 92 -2.88 -3.94 10.41
C GLY A 92 -1.37 -3.77 10.40
N THR A 93 -0.77 -3.94 9.24
CA THR A 93 0.67 -3.79 9.03
C THR A 93 0.88 -2.74 7.94
N SER A 94 1.75 -1.76 8.19
CA SER A 94 2.18 -0.79 7.18
C SER A 94 3.47 -1.24 6.52
N ASP A 95 3.60 -1.11 5.19
CA ASP A 95 4.81 -1.45 4.46
C ASP A 95 6.04 -0.68 5.00
N CYS A 96 5.93 0.65 5.12
CA CYS A 96 7.01 1.50 5.64
C CYS A 96 6.49 2.80 6.28
N ILE A 97 7.11 3.19 7.38
CA ILE A 97 6.96 4.50 8.03
C ILE A 97 8.34 5.13 8.15
N ALA A 98 8.52 6.26 7.50
CA ALA A 98 9.82 6.92 7.37
C ALA A 98 9.61 8.37 6.96
N LYS A 99 10.69 9.14 6.82
CA LYS A 99 10.63 10.38 6.04
C LYS A 99 10.69 10.08 4.55
N TYR A 100 9.89 10.79 3.78
CA TYR A 100 9.91 10.77 2.33
C TYR A 100 10.06 12.21 1.84
N ASP A 101 11.15 12.49 1.10
CA ASP A 101 11.54 13.86 0.76
C ASP A 101 11.53 14.79 2.01
N GLY A 102 11.97 14.25 3.17
CA GLY A 102 12.08 14.97 4.45
C GLY A 102 10.80 15.09 5.28
N VAL A 103 9.66 14.58 4.81
CA VAL A 103 8.36 14.64 5.52
C VAL A 103 7.99 13.28 6.10
N VAL A 104 7.56 13.22 7.36
CA VAL A 104 7.18 11.95 8.03
C VAL A 104 5.91 11.38 7.38
N SER A 105 6.05 10.17 6.82
CA SER A 105 5.11 9.59 5.86
C SER A 105 4.76 8.13 6.18
N ILE A 106 3.52 7.76 5.86
CA ILE A 106 3.18 6.36 5.56
C ILE A 106 3.48 6.12 4.08
N ILE A 107 4.30 5.11 3.80
CA ILE A 107 4.75 4.77 2.45
C ILE A 107 4.29 3.35 2.14
N ASP A 108 3.57 3.19 1.02
CA ASP A 108 3.00 1.92 0.58
C ASP A 108 3.40 1.67 -0.88
N TYR A 109 3.85 0.44 -1.17
CA TYR A 109 4.36 0.06 -2.48
C TYR A 109 3.34 -0.82 -3.20
N LYS A 110 3.17 -0.60 -4.51
CA LYS A 110 2.22 -1.39 -5.32
C LYS A 110 2.80 -1.77 -6.67
N THR A 111 2.66 -3.05 -7.00
CA THR A 111 2.86 -3.57 -8.36
C THR A 111 1.51 -3.69 -9.06
N LYS A 112 1.44 -3.28 -10.33
CA LYS A 112 0.21 -3.25 -11.11
C LYS A 112 0.45 -3.69 -12.55
N ARG A 113 -0.50 -4.39 -13.16
CA ARG A 113 -0.43 -4.77 -14.58
C ARG A 113 -0.62 -3.57 -15.53
N SER A 114 -1.31 -2.54 -15.06
CA SER A 114 -1.64 -1.35 -15.83
C SER A 114 -1.32 -0.07 -15.06
N ASN A 115 -1.18 1.04 -15.78
CA ASN A 115 -1.08 2.37 -15.19
C ASN A 115 -2.30 2.64 -14.31
N GLN A 116 -2.08 3.34 -13.21
CA GLN A 116 -3.12 3.68 -12.26
C GLN A 116 -3.47 5.15 -12.37
N LYS A 117 -4.75 5.45 -12.12
CA LYS A 117 -5.21 6.80 -11.86
C LYS A 117 -5.37 6.99 -10.36
N GLU A 118 -5.19 8.21 -9.91
CA GLU A 118 -5.36 8.58 -8.51
C GLU A 118 -6.75 8.20 -7.98
N GLU A 119 -7.80 8.42 -8.77
CA GLU A 119 -9.19 8.09 -8.42
C GLU A 119 -9.41 6.59 -8.12
N TRP A 120 -8.53 5.70 -8.60
CA TRP A 120 -8.59 4.26 -8.34
C TRP A 120 -7.86 3.85 -7.06
N LEU A 121 -7.04 4.74 -6.50
CA LEU A 121 -6.21 4.51 -5.32
C LEU A 121 -6.82 5.08 -4.04
N THR A 122 -8.04 5.64 -4.09
CA THR A 122 -8.74 6.20 -2.93
C THR A 122 -8.77 5.27 -1.72
N ASP A 123 -9.02 3.97 -1.93
CA ASP A 123 -9.00 2.98 -0.84
C ASP A 123 -7.61 2.83 -0.21
N HIS A 124 -6.54 3.00 -0.99
CA HIS A 124 -5.16 2.91 -0.50
C HIS A 124 -4.80 4.16 0.32
N PHE A 125 -5.28 5.34 -0.09
CA PHE A 125 -5.13 6.56 0.71
C PHE A 125 -5.88 6.46 2.04
N ILE A 126 -7.11 5.93 2.05
CA ILE A 126 -7.86 5.69 3.30
C ILE A 126 -7.12 4.68 4.18
N GLN A 127 -6.58 3.61 3.60
CA GLN A 127 -5.78 2.62 4.32
C GLN A 127 -4.55 3.25 4.99
N ALA A 128 -3.76 3.99 4.22
CA ALA A 128 -2.57 4.67 4.73
C ALA A 128 -2.91 5.72 5.79
N THR A 129 -4.03 6.43 5.64
CA THR A 129 -4.56 7.35 6.67
C THR A 129 -4.84 6.61 7.97
N SER A 130 -5.45 5.42 7.89
CA SER A 130 -5.72 4.60 9.08
C SER A 130 -4.43 4.16 9.78
N TYR A 131 -3.38 3.82 9.03
CA TYR A 131 -2.07 3.53 9.62
C TYR A 131 -1.44 4.76 10.26
N GLY A 132 -1.58 5.93 9.66
CA GLY A 132 -1.11 7.18 10.25
C GLY A 132 -1.78 7.49 11.59
N GLU A 133 -3.10 7.29 11.68
CA GLU A 133 -3.83 7.47 12.95
C GLU A 133 -3.45 6.43 14.00
N MET A 134 -3.26 5.15 13.62
CA MET A 134 -2.76 4.12 14.54
C MET A 134 -1.35 4.46 15.04
N PHE A 135 -0.44 4.85 14.15
CA PHE A 135 0.93 5.19 14.52
C PHE A 135 0.98 6.40 15.46
N ARG A 136 0.16 7.42 15.19
CA ARG A 136 -0.01 8.59 16.07
C ARG A 136 -0.55 8.21 17.44
N GLU A 137 -1.52 7.30 17.51
CA GLU A 137 -2.06 6.81 18.79
C GLU A 137 -1.01 6.06 19.62
N LEU A 138 -0.17 5.24 18.98
CA LEU A 138 0.84 4.44 19.66
C LEU A 138 2.09 5.21 20.06
N THR A 139 2.50 6.21 19.27
CA THR A 139 3.81 6.87 19.43
C THR A 139 3.72 8.35 19.76
N GLY A 140 2.56 8.98 19.55
CA GLY A 140 2.39 10.43 19.60
C GLY A 140 2.94 11.18 18.38
N ILE A 141 3.57 10.49 17.42
CA ILE A 141 4.14 11.09 16.21
C ILE A 141 3.04 11.23 15.16
N LYS A 142 2.81 12.45 14.67
CA LYS A 142 1.86 12.72 13.61
C LYS A 142 2.47 12.41 12.24
N ILE A 143 1.75 11.66 11.43
CA ILE A 143 2.04 11.51 9.99
C ILE A 143 1.49 12.73 9.26
N GLU A 144 2.33 13.38 8.47
CA GLU A 144 1.96 14.57 7.70
C GLU A 144 1.69 14.26 6.22
N GLN A 145 2.08 13.06 5.77
CA GLN A 145 2.04 12.71 4.36
C GLN A 145 1.75 11.21 4.13
N ILE A 146 0.99 10.92 3.08
CA ILE A 146 0.78 9.58 2.55
C ILE A 146 1.47 9.51 1.20
N VAL A 147 2.23 8.43 0.98
CA VAL A 147 2.96 8.19 -0.25
C VAL A 147 2.62 6.80 -0.78
N ILE A 148 1.97 6.74 -1.94
CA ILE A 148 1.73 5.48 -2.65
C ILE A 148 2.66 5.44 -3.86
N LEU A 149 3.57 4.46 -3.88
CA LEU A 149 4.54 4.26 -4.94
C LEU A 149 4.10 3.09 -5.82
N VAL A 150 3.89 3.35 -7.10
CA VAL A 150 3.35 2.34 -8.02
C VAL A 150 4.32 2.07 -9.15
N SER A 151 4.65 0.79 -9.36
CA SER A 151 5.26 0.32 -10.59
C SER A 151 4.26 -0.46 -11.42
N SER A 152 4.21 -0.18 -12.72
CA SER A 152 3.41 -0.94 -13.68
C SER A 152 4.25 -1.89 -14.53
N GLU A 153 3.67 -3.02 -14.95
CA GLU A 153 4.22 -3.91 -15.99
C GLU A 153 4.44 -3.18 -17.34
N LYS A 154 3.81 -2.02 -17.55
CA LYS A 154 4.10 -1.13 -18.69
C LYS A 154 5.39 -0.31 -18.54
N ASN A 155 6.24 -0.68 -17.59
CA ASN A 155 7.46 0.03 -17.22
C ASN A 155 7.22 1.51 -16.87
N THR A 156 6.05 1.80 -16.28
CA THR A 156 5.73 3.13 -15.77
C THR A 156 5.90 3.15 -14.26
N ARG A 157 6.26 4.33 -13.75
CA ARG A 157 6.37 4.61 -12.33
C ARG A 157 5.51 5.80 -12.00
N MET A 158 4.72 5.68 -10.95
CA MET A 158 3.83 6.73 -10.47
C MET A 158 4.06 6.95 -8.98
N GLU A 159 4.00 8.21 -8.60
CA GLU A 159 4.17 8.71 -7.24
C GLU A 159 2.91 9.49 -6.89
N PHE A 160 2.23 9.08 -5.82
CA PHE A 160 1.05 9.78 -5.32
C PHE A 160 1.30 10.24 -3.89
N VAL A 161 1.54 11.54 -3.74
CA VAL A 161 1.75 12.20 -2.44
C VAL A 161 0.47 12.91 -2.03
N LYS A 162 -0.04 12.63 -0.83
CA LYS A 162 -1.33 13.12 -0.33
C LYS A 162 -1.28 13.56 1.13
N ASN A 163 -2.22 14.42 1.50
CA ASN A 163 -2.43 14.82 2.90
C ASN A 163 -3.39 13.81 3.56
N PRO A 164 -3.02 13.19 4.69
CA PRO A 164 -3.91 12.24 5.38
C PRO A 164 -5.24 12.88 5.83
N ASN A 165 -5.26 14.18 6.11
CA ASN A 165 -6.48 14.86 6.57
C ASN A 165 -7.60 14.84 5.52
N ASP A 166 -7.25 14.79 4.23
CA ASP A 166 -8.23 14.76 3.12
C ASP A 166 -9.07 13.48 3.11
N TYR A 167 -8.65 12.44 3.85
CA TYR A 167 -9.27 11.12 3.87
C TYR A 167 -9.84 10.72 5.24
N LEU A 168 -9.80 11.61 6.24
CA LEU A 168 -10.32 11.31 7.58
C LEU A 168 -11.83 11.05 7.58
N ASP A 169 -12.62 11.91 6.92
CA ASP A 169 -14.08 11.71 6.83
C ASP A 169 -14.44 10.40 6.12
N ALA A 170 -13.68 10.07 5.07
CA ALA A 170 -13.84 8.82 4.35
C ALA A 170 -13.45 7.62 5.22
N LEU A 171 -12.37 7.72 5.99
CA LEU A 171 -11.97 6.70 6.96
C LEU A 171 -13.06 6.49 8.01
N ASP A 172 -13.56 7.54 8.64
CA ASP A 172 -14.62 7.46 9.66
C ASP A 172 -15.89 6.80 9.12
N THR A 173 -16.26 7.15 7.88
CA THR A 173 -17.37 6.51 7.17
C THR A 173 -17.14 5.00 7.00
N ARG A 174 -15.94 4.61 6.53
CA ARG A 174 -15.58 3.20 6.31
C ARG A 174 -15.50 2.41 7.61
N VAL A 175 -15.02 3.01 8.70
CA VAL A 175 -14.98 2.41 10.04
C VAL A 175 -16.40 2.20 10.57
N SER A 176 -17.26 3.22 10.45
CA SER A 176 -18.65 3.14 10.88
C SER A 176 -19.43 2.06 10.14
N GLN A 177 -19.26 1.98 8.81
CA GLN A 177 -19.87 0.91 8.00
C GLN A 177 -19.41 -0.48 8.46
N TYR A 178 -18.13 -0.63 8.78
CA TYR A 178 -17.56 -1.92 9.16
C TYR A 178 -18.10 -2.48 10.48
N TYR A 179 -18.45 -1.62 11.43
CA TYR A 179 -19.09 -2.04 12.69
C TYR A 179 -20.60 -2.09 12.63
N SER A 180 -21.21 -1.52 11.57
CA SER A 180 -22.66 -1.57 11.34
C SER A 180 -23.08 -2.75 10.46
N SER A 181 -22.12 -3.42 9.81
CA SER A 181 -22.31 -4.56 8.91
C SER A 181 -22.28 -5.91 9.62
#